data_AF-A0A6C0JZ89-F1
#
_entry.id   AF-A0A6C0JZ89-F1
#
_cell.length_a   1.000
_cell.length_b   1.000
_cell.length_c   1.000
_cell.angle_alpha   90.00
_cell.angle_beta   90.00
_cell.angle_gamma   90.00
#
_symmetry.space_group_name_H-M   'P 1'
#
loop_
_entity.id
_entity.type
_entity.pdbx_description
1 polymer ?
#
loop_
_entity_poly.entity_id
_entity_poly.type
_entity_poly.pdbx_seq_one_letter_code
_entity_poly.pdbx_strand_id
1 'polypeptide(L)'
;MAFTRFHDDPCRIKKALQESTGPGHYSIDVPGNGPSPSYMEDPYIRLQKWGGNLRSNTINLESALRGIGNTINRDYIINKSVLPDTCSQSYPSQTPFTEQPRATEPAWMIRDVQQHQFQYLPLDPQENIQIPFQHNLNTRLIERDNYTPQINCNL
;
A
#
# COMPACT_ATOMS: atom_id res chain seq x y z
N MET A 1 -46.58 47.56 -23.11
CA MET A 1 -45.89 46.76 -22.08
C MET A 1 -45.52 45.42 -22.70
N ALA A 2 -44.32 45.31 -23.26
CA ALA A 2 -43.88 44.05 -23.85
C ALA A 2 -43.53 43.08 -22.71
N PHE A 3 -44.38 42.07 -22.50
CA PHE A 3 -44.13 40.99 -21.55
C PHE A 3 -42.97 40.13 -22.09
N THR A 4 -41.74 40.49 -21.77
CA THR A 4 -40.57 39.68 -22.09
C THR A 4 -40.62 38.44 -21.20
N ARG A 5 -41.07 37.31 -21.76
CA ARG A 5 -41.05 35.97 -21.12
C ARG A 5 -39.62 35.44 -20.99
N PHE A 6 -38.72 36.25 -20.45
CA PHE A 6 -37.31 35.93 -20.30
C PHE A 6 -37.08 34.78 -19.30
N HIS A 7 -38.05 34.54 -18.41
CA HIS A 7 -38.07 33.37 -17.53
C HIS A 7 -38.31 32.07 -18.31
N ASP A 8 -39.19 32.11 -19.31
CA ASP A 8 -39.62 30.94 -20.08
C ASP A 8 -38.70 30.63 -21.27
N ASP A 9 -37.61 31.39 -21.42
CA ASP A 9 -36.60 31.10 -22.44
C ASP A 9 -36.04 29.68 -22.17
N PRO A 10 -36.09 28.76 -23.16
CA PRO A 10 -35.61 27.39 -23.01
C PRO A 10 -34.19 27.32 -22.44
N CYS A 11 -33.31 28.27 -22.79
CA CYS A 11 -31.95 28.34 -22.26
C CYS A 11 -31.93 28.55 -20.73
N ARG A 12 -32.82 29.39 -20.21
CA ARG A 12 -32.89 29.72 -18.78
C ARG A 12 -33.55 28.61 -17.98
N ILE A 13 -34.63 28.02 -18.50
CA ILE A 13 -35.24 26.82 -17.91
C ILE A 13 -34.21 25.70 -17.80
N LYS A 14 -33.45 25.45 -18.87
CA LYS A 14 -32.37 24.44 -18.87
C LYS A 14 -31.30 24.76 -17.83
N LYS A 15 -30.91 26.02 -17.68
CA LYS A 15 -29.91 26.44 -16.68
C LYS A 15 -30.42 26.28 -15.25
N ALA A 16 -31.66 26.68 -14.98
CA ALA A 16 -32.29 26.52 -13.66
C ALA A 16 -32.42 25.04 -13.26
N LEU A 17 -32.81 24.18 -14.21
CA LEU A 17 -32.83 22.73 -14.00
C LEU A 17 -31.42 22.20 -13.73
N GLN A 18 -30.42 22.62 -14.51
CA GLN A 18 -29.02 22.24 -14.31
C GLN A 18 -28.50 22.65 -12.93
N GLU A 19 -28.83 23.86 -12.45
CA GLU A 19 -28.42 24.34 -11.12
C GLU A 19 -29.13 23.58 -10.00
N SER A 20 -30.41 23.24 -10.19
CA SER A 20 -31.19 22.46 -9.22
C SER A 20 -30.75 21.00 -9.14
N THR A 21 -30.44 20.35 -10.27
CA THR A 21 -30.08 18.93 -10.30
C THR A 21 -28.58 18.69 -10.23
N GLY A 22 -27.76 19.70 -10.53
CA GLY A 22 -26.30 19.63 -10.60
C GLY A 22 -25.63 19.02 -9.37
N PRO A 23 -25.99 19.41 -8.14
CA PRO A 23 -25.40 18.81 -6.92
C PRO A 23 -25.69 17.31 -6.80
N GLY A 24 -26.89 16.87 -7.19
CA GLY A 24 -27.29 15.46 -7.21
C GLY A 24 -26.55 14.69 -8.29
N HIS A 25 -26.50 15.24 -9.51
CA HIS A 25 -25.73 14.66 -10.61
C HIS A 25 -24.26 14.52 -10.25
N TYR A 26 -23.63 15.52 -9.63
CA TYR A 26 -22.24 15.42 -9.22
C TYR A 26 -21.98 14.24 -8.27
N SER A 27 -22.93 13.93 -7.39
CA SER A 27 -22.82 12.83 -6.43
C SER A 27 -23.02 11.44 -7.07
N ILE A 28 -23.79 11.37 -8.16
CA ILE A 28 -24.11 10.12 -8.87
C ILE A 28 -23.12 9.86 -10.01
N ASP A 29 -22.84 10.90 -10.80
CA ASP A 29 -21.98 10.93 -11.98
C ASP A 29 -20.53 11.31 -11.62
N VAL A 30 -20.08 11.05 -10.39
CA VAL A 30 -18.69 11.31 -9.99
C VAL A 30 -17.79 10.61 -11.00
N PRO A 31 -16.89 11.33 -11.71
CA PRO A 31 -16.02 10.72 -12.70
C PRO A 31 -15.24 9.57 -12.02
N GLY A 32 -15.54 8.35 -12.45
CA GLY A 32 -14.89 7.13 -11.96
C GLY A 32 -13.71 6.74 -12.83
N ASN A 33 -13.13 5.57 -12.55
CA ASN A 33 -12.00 5.02 -13.30
C ASN A 33 -12.32 4.57 -14.74
N GLY A 34 -13.44 5.04 -15.31
CA GLY A 34 -13.95 4.63 -16.63
C GLY A 34 -14.68 3.28 -16.61
N PRO A 35 -15.20 2.83 -17.77
CA PRO A 35 -15.93 1.56 -17.88
C PRO A 35 -15.04 0.32 -17.82
N SER A 36 -13.75 0.46 -18.13
CA SER A 36 -12.76 -0.63 -18.17
C SER A 36 -11.43 -0.20 -17.54
N PRO A 37 -11.40 0.02 -16.21
CA PRO A 37 -10.17 0.37 -15.52
C PRO A 37 -9.17 -0.77 -15.54
N SER A 38 -7.88 -0.44 -15.55
CA SER A 38 -6.85 -1.42 -15.25
C SER A 38 -6.84 -1.77 -13.77
N TYR A 39 -6.71 -3.05 -13.44
CA TYR A 39 -6.44 -3.50 -12.07
C TYR A 39 -4.99 -3.14 -11.74
N MET A 40 -4.79 -2.32 -10.71
CA MET A 40 -3.46 -1.92 -10.25
C MET A 40 -2.93 -2.94 -9.26
N GLU A 41 -1.83 -3.61 -9.62
CA GLU A 41 -1.22 -4.65 -8.80
C GLU A 41 -0.34 -4.09 -7.67
N ASP A 42 -0.09 -2.77 -7.64
CA ASP A 42 0.72 -2.13 -6.61
C ASP A 42 0.02 -2.13 -5.24
N PRO A 43 0.58 -2.80 -4.21
CA PRO A 43 -0.03 -2.89 -2.89
C PRO A 43 -0.06 -1.55 -2.14
N TYR A 44 0.75 -0.57 -2.54
CA TYR A 44 0.74 0.77 -1.95
C TYR A 44 -0.43 1.62 -2.45
N ILE A 45 -1.09 1.19 -3.54
CA ILE A 45 -2.22 1.91 -4.10
C ILE A 45 -3.51 1.24 -3.66
N ARG A 46 -4.21 1.91 -2.75
CA ARG A 46 -5.52 1.47 -2.29
C ARG A 46 -6.60 1.96 -3.25
N LEU A 47 -7.33 0.99 -3.82
CA LEU A 47 -8.55 1.26 -4.58
C LEU A 47 -9.61 1.90 -3.66
N GLN A 48 -10.08 3.10 -4.02
CA GLN A 48 -11.14 3.80 -3.27
C GLN A 48 -12.55 3.32 -3.68
N LYS A 49 -12.69 2.91 -4.95
CA LYS A 49 -13.91 2.36 -5.52
C LYS A 49 -13.61 0.97 -6.08
N TRP A 50 -14.39 0.51 -7.03
CA TRP A 50 -14.10 -0.70 -7.79
C TRP A 50 -12.84 -0.51 -8.66
N GLY A 51 -12.15 -1.61 -8.97
CA GLY A 51 -10.88 -1.55 -9.70
C GLY A 51 -10.69 -2.74 -10.62
N GLY A 52 -11.66 -3.02 -11.50
CA GLY A 52 -11.55 -4.12 -12.47
C GLY A 52 -11.89 -5.50 -11.90
N ASN A 53 -12.80 -5.57 -10.93
CA ASN A 53 -13.26 -6.82 -10.30
C ASN A 53 -14.77 -7.08 -10.49
N LEU A 54 -15.43 -6.32 -11.36
CA LEU A 54 -16.87 -6.44 -11.57
C LEU A 54 -17.21 -7.64 -12.47
N ARG A 55 -18.37 -8.25 -12.22
CA ARG A 55 -18.97 -9.28 -13.08
C ARG A 55 -20.15 -8.69 -13.86
N SER A 56 -20.69 -9.43 -14.83
CA SER A 56 -22.01 -9.07 -15.35
C SER A 56 -23.07 -9.18 -14.24
N ASN A 57 -24.11 -8.35 -14.32
CA ASN A 57 -25.25 -8.40 -13.40
C ASN A 57 -24.88 -8.26 -11.90
N THR A 58 -23.97 -7.33 -11.58
CA THR A 58 -23.43 -7.13 -10.21
C THR A 58 -24.50 -6.79 -9.19
N ILE A 59 -25.49 -5.97 -9.55
CA ILE A 59 -26.53 -5.48 -8.62
C ILE A 59 -27.38 -6.64 -8.10
N ASN A 60 -27.83 -7.53 -9.00
CA ASN A 60 -28.63 -8.68 -8.58
C ASN A 60 -27.78 -9.69 -7.82
N LEU A 61 -26.51 -9.89 -8.21
CA LEU A 61 -25.60 -10.75 -7.47
C LEU A 61 -25.38 -10.23 -6.05
N GLU A 62 -25.13 -8.92 -5.87
CA GLU A 62 -24.98 -8.31 -4.55
C GLU A 62 -26.26 -8.47 -3.72
N SER A 63 -27.42 -8.23 -4.34
CA SER A 63 -28.72 -8.38 -3.68
C SER A 63 -28.98 -9.82 -3.21
N ALA A 64 -28.59 -10.80 -4.02
CA ALA A 64 -28.69 -12.21 -3.68
C ALA A 64 -27.71 -12.61 -2.56
N LEU A 65 -26.46 -12.12 -2.59
CA LEU A 65 -25.47 -12.35 -1.53
C LEU A 65 -25.86 -11.69 -0.20
N ARG A 66 -26.49 -10.51 -0.26
CA ARG A 66 -27.09 -9.86 0.91
C ARG A 66 -28.34 -10.58 1.43
N GLY A 67 -28.85 -11.56 0.68
CA GLY A 67 -30.02 -12.35 1.05
C GLY A 67 -31.34 -11.60 0.93
N ILE A 68 -31.39 -10.48 0.19
CA ILE A 68 -32.61 -9.66 0.02
C ILE A 68 -33.74 -10.47 -0.62
N GLY A 69 -33.41 -11.37 -1.54
CA GLY A 69 -34.37 -12.25 -2.20
C GLY A 69 -34.70 -13.53 -1.43
N ASN A 70 -34.07 -13.78 -0.27
CA ASN A 70 -34.28 -15.01 0.48
C ASN A 70 -35.46 -14.84 1.46
N THR A 71 -36.44 -15.74 1.38
CA THR A 71 -37.51 -15.80 2.37
C THR A 71 -37.02 -16.50 3.63
N ILE A 72 -37.31 -15.92 4.78
CA ILE A 72 -37.03 -16.54 6.08
C ILE A 72 -38.12 -17.58 6.32
N ASN A 73 -37.74 -18.85 6.44
CA ASN A 73 -38.63 -19.93 6.85
C ASN A 73 -38.26 -20.42 8.25
N ARG A 74 -39.28 -20.85 9.03
CA ARG A 74 -39.11 -21.46 10.36
C ARG A 74 -38.86 -22.96 10.27
N ASP A 75 -39.29 -23.59 9.18
CA ASP A 75 -39.11 -25.02 8.95
C ASP A 75 -37.68 -25.33 8.54
N TYR A 76 -37.20 -26.53 8.90
CA TYR A 76 -35.92 -27.09 8.43
C TYR A 76 -36.04 -27.57 6.98
N ILE A 77 -36.36 -26.65 6.08
CA ILE A 77 -36.33 -26.88 4.63
C ILE A 77 -35.08 -26.18 4.11
N ILE A 78 -34.23 -26.94 3.42
CA ILE A 78 -33.04 -26.38 2.77
C ILE A 78 -33.52 -25.53 1.59
N ASN A 79 -33.78 -24.25 1.85
CA ASN A 79 -34.05 -23.27 0.80
C ASN A 79 -32.74 -23.05 0.04
N LYS A 80 -32.65 -23.57 -1.18
CA LYS A 80 -31.51 -23.31 -2.06
C LYS A 80 -31.56 -21.84 -2.47
N SER A 81 -30.63 -21.03 -1.96
CA SER A 81 -30.45 -19.66 -2.45
C SER A 81 -30.12 -19.70 -3.93
N VAL A 82 -30.97 -19.11 -4.76
CA VAL A 82 -30.74 -19.01 -6.21
C VAL A 82 -29.86 -17.79 -6.45
N LEU A 83 -28.62 -18.03 -6.86
CA LEU A 83 -27.76 -16.96 -7.34
C LEU A 83 -28.15 -16.62 -8.79
N PRO A 84 -28.14 -15.33 -9.17
CA PRO A 84 -28.38 -14.93 -10.54
C PRO A 84 -27.22 -15.36 -11.44
N ASP A 85 -27.52 -15.63 -12.70
CA ASP A 85 -26.51 -15.94 -13.70
C ASP A 85 -25.59 -14.73 -13.93
N THR A 86 -24.28 -14.96 -13.78
CA THR A 86 -23.25 -13.94 -13.98
C THR A 86 -22.08 -14.48 -14.79
N CYS A 87 -21.47 -13.61 -15.57
CA CYS A 87 -20.29 -13.87 -16.38
C CYS A 87 -19.11 -13.04 -15.85
N SER A 88 -17.90 -13.60 -15.92
CA SER A 88 -16.67 -12.88 -15.57
C SER A 88 -16.31 -11.88 -16.67
N GLN A 89 -15.99 -10.64 -16.29
CA GLN A 89 -15.38 -9.67 -17.21
C GLN A 89 -13.86 -9.70 -17.07
N SER A 90 -13.18 -9.51 -18.19
CA SER A 90 -11.71 -9.41 -18.24
C SER A 90 -11.31 -7.94 -18.21
N TYR A 91 -10.40 -7.59 -17.30
CA TYR A 91 -9.83 -6.25 -17.17
C TYR A 91 -8.31 -6.34 -17.34
N PRO A 92 -7.67 -5.35 -17.99
CA PRO A 92 -6.22 -5.31 -18.08
C PRO A 92 -5.61 -5.13 -16.69
N SER A 93 -4.45 -5.73 -16.41
CA SER A 93 -3.68 -5.42 -15.21
C SER A 93 -2.54 -4.45 -15.51
N GLN A 94 -2.14 -3.67 -14.50
CA GLN A 94 -1.04 -2.74 -14.58
C GLN A 94 0.03 -3.15 -13.57
N THR A 95 1.27 -3.22 -14.04
CA THR A 95 2.42 -3.62 -13.22
C THR A 95 2.67 -2.64 -12.08
N PRO A 96 3.11 -3.12 -10.91
CA PRO A 96 3.53 -2.24 -9.82
C PRO A 96 4.73 -1.39 -10.26
N PHE A 97 4.80 -0.15 -9.79
CA PHE A 97 5.98 0.71 -9.99
C PHE A 97 6.77 0.93 -8.70
N THR A 98 6.17 0.62 -7.54
CA THR A 98 6.84 0.72 -6.25
C THR A 98 7.51 -0.62 -5.92
N GLU A 99 8.84 -0.64 -5.90
CA GLU A 99 9.60 -1.81 -5.47
C GLU A 99 10.01 -1.65 -3.99
N GLN A 100 9.43 -2.47 -3.11
CA GLN A 100 9.87 -2.59 -1.73
C GLN A 100 9.85 -4.05 -1.30
N PRO A 101 10.95 -4.58 -0.74
CA PRO A 101 11.07 -6.01 -0.41
C PRO A 101 10.05 -6.45 0.63
N ARG A 102 9.57 -5.54 1.49
CA ARG A 102 8.49 -5.85 2.44
C ARG A 102 7.16 -6.20 1.74
N ALA A 103 6.90 -5.59 0.58
CA ALA A 103 5.66 -5.74 -0.16
C ALA A 103 5.74 -6.83 -1.22
N THR A 104 6.86 -6.94 -1.93
CA THR A 104 7.10 -7.96 -2.96
C THR A 104 7.53 -9.31 -2.37
N GLU A 105 8.39 -9.31 -1.34
CA GLU A 105 8.88 -10.52 -0.67
C GLU A 105 8.71 -10.47 0.86
N PRO A 106 7.47 -10.64 1.39
CA PRO A 106 7.25 -10.63 2.82
C PRO A 106 8.09 -11.71 3.52
N ALA A 107 8.52 -11.43 4.75
CA ALA A 107 9.52 -12.22 5.47
C ALA A 107 9.21 -13.72 5.57
N TRP A 108 7.93 -14.12 5.55
CA TRP A 108 7.54 -15.54 5.56
C TRP A 108 7.92 -16.28 4.27
N MET A 109 8.02 -15.61 3.12
CA MET A 109 8.51 -16.22 1.88
C MET A 109 10.02 -16.46 1.90
N ILE A 110 10.77 -15.66 2.66
CA ILE A 110 12.25 -15.71 2.70
C ILE A 110 12.75 -16.53 3.90
N ARG A 111 11.95 -16.69 4.96
CA ARG A 111 12.36 -17.41 6.19
C ARG A 111 12.82 -18.83 5.94
N ASP A 112 12.13 -19.57 5.07
CA ASP A 112 12.44 -20.97 4.77
C ASP A 112 13.51 -21.10 3.68
N VAL A 113 13.92 -19.99 3.07
CA VAL A 113 14.96 -19.97 2.04
C VAL A 113 16.32 -20.01 2.74
N GLN A 114 17.11 -21.02 2.41
CA GLN A 114 18.48 -21.13 2.87
C GLN A 114 19.29 -19.91 2.41
N GLN A 115 19.79 -19.12 3.35
CA GLN A 115 20.75 -18.06 3.06
C GLN A 115 22.12 -18.70 2.86
N HIS A 116 22.53 -18.90 1.60
CA HIS A 116 23.89 -19.34 1.27
C HIS A 116 24.88 -18.20 1.51
N GLN A 117 25.36 -18.07 2.75
CA GLN A 117 26.49 -17.20 3.07
C GLN A 117 27.67 -18.05 3.54
N PHE A 118 28.26 -18.82 2.61
CA PHE A 118 29.46 -19.64 2.87
C PHE A 118 30.76 -18.82 2.95
N GLN A 119 30.66 -17.50 2.84
CA GLN A 119 31.85 -16.66 2.88
C GLN A 119 32.42 -16.67 4.29
N TYR A 120 33.65 -17.16 4.43
CA TYR A 120 34.41 -17.03 5.67
C TYR A 120 34.62 -15.55 5.96
N LEU A 121 34.52 -15.15 7.23
CA LEU A 121 34.86 -13.80 7.61
C LEU A 121 36.34 -13.56 7.28
N PRO A 122 36.70 -12.43 6.64
CA PRO A 122 38.10 -12.13 6.36
C PRO A 122 38.97 -12.00 7.62
N LEU A 123 38.35 -11.69 8.75
CA LEU A 123 38.98 -11.49 10.06
C LEU A 123 38.12 -12.18 11.13
N ASP A 124 38.76 -12.74 12.15
CA ASP A 124 38.06 -13.30 13.30
C ASP A 124 37.43 -12.16 14.13
N PRO A 125 36.10 -12.10 14.28
CA PRO A 125 35.47 -11.09 15.12
C PRO A 125 35.86 -11.20 16.60
N GLN A 126 36.48 -12.32 17.02
CA GLN A 126 36.92 -12.54 18.38
C GLN A 126 38.35 -12.06 18.67
N GLU A 127 39.14 -11.71 17.67
CA GLU A 127 40.58 -11.43 17.84
C GLU A 127 40.88 -10.29 18.82
N ASN A 128 39.98 -9.30 18.93
CA ASN A 128 40.17 -8.10 19.76
C ASN A 128 39.16 -7.98 20.90
N ILE A 129 38.53 -9.08 21.33
CA ILE A 129 37.56 -9.06 22.44
C ILE A 129 38.22 -8.63 23.76
N GLN A 130 39.49 -8.98 23.96
CA GLN A 130 40.21 -8.69 25.19
C GLN A 130 41.24 -7.58 24.98
N ILE A 131 41.13 -6.52 25.77
CA ILE A 131 42.13 -5.46 25.81
C ILE A 131 43.38 -6.00 26.52
N PRO A 132 44.56 -6.02 25.89
CA PRO A 132 45.78 -6.53 26.51
C PRO A 132 46.25 -5.62 27.65
N PHE A 133 46.97 -6.20 28.61
CA PHE A 133 47.47 -5.50 29.80
C PHE A 133 48.32 -4.24 29.49
N GLN A 134 49.02 -4.25 28.34
CA GLN A 134 49.84 -3.12 27.88
C GLN A 134 49.04 -1.82 27.67
N HIS A 135 47.73 -1.91 27.40
CA HIS A 135 46.89 -0.73 27.18
C HIS A 135 46.58 0.07 28.46
N ASN A 136 46.74 -0.54 29.64
CA ASN A 136 46.43 0.11 30.93
C ASN A 136 47.69 0.59 31.67
N LEU A 137 48.83 0.68 30.97
CA LEU A 137 50.06 1.19 31.54
C LEU A 137 50.05 2.73 31.59
N ASN A 138 50.47 3.29 32.72
CA ASN A 138 50.62 4.73 32.86
C ASN A 138 51.92 5.18 32.18
N THR A 139 51.82 5.49 30.88
CA THR A 139 52.96 5.89 30.04
C THR A 139 53.75 7.05 30.63
N ARG A 140 53.06 7.99 31.30
CA ARG A 140 53.69 9.15 31.94
C ARG A 140 54.62 8.78 33.09
N LEU A 141 54.23 7.80 33.91
CA LEU A 141 55.09 7.31 35.00
C LEU A 141 56.30 6.56 34.44
N ILE A 142 56.08 5.74 33.41
CA ILE A 142 57.14 4.98 32.74
C ILE A 142 58.16 5.93 32.09
N GLU A 143 57.72 6.98 31.41
CA GLU A 143 58.61 7.99 30.81
C GLU A 143 59.41 8.75 31.87
N ARG A 144 58.77 9.16 32.97
CA ARG A 144 59.45 9.81 34.09
C ARG A 144 60.54 8.91 34.68
N ASP A 145 60.22 7.65 34.92
CA ASP A 145 61.12 6.70 35.59
C ASP A 145 62.27 6.27 34.67
N ASN A 146 62.05 6.22 33.35
CA ASN A 146 63.07 5.88 32.36
C ASN A 146 63.85 7.10 31.82
N TYR A 147 63.51 8.33 32.24
CA TYR A 147 64.18 9.52 31.75
C TYR A 147 65.61 9.62 32.30
N THR A 148 66.59 9.63 31.38
CA THR A 148 67.99 9.93 31.70
C THR A 148 68.32 11.36 31.25
N PRO A 149 68.67 12.27 32.17
CA PRO A 149 68.98 13.65 31.79
C PRO A 149 70.26 13.72 30.97
N GLN A 150 70.21 14.37 29.81
CA GLN A 150 71.43 14.71 29.07
C GLN A 150 72.07 15.95 29.68
N ILE A 151 73.16 15.75 30.41
CA ILE A 151 73.98 16.85 30.93
C ILE A 151 74.91 17.29 29.80
N ASN A 152 74.63 18.43 29.19
CA ASN A 152 75.55 19.06 28.24
C ASN A 152 76.74 19.65 29.01
N CYS A 153 77.82 18.88 29.09
CA CYS A 153 79.11 19.34 29.60
C CYS A 153 79.86 20.14 28.52
N ASN A 154 79.37 21.32 28.15
CA ASN A 154 80.16 22.30 27.41
C ASN A 154 80.44 23.49 28.32
N LEU A 155 81.72 23.65 28.68
CA LEU A 155 82.31 24.78 29.41
C LEU A 155 82.11 26.10 28.65
#